data_AF-A0A2H0M1U1-F1
#
_entry.id   AF-A0A2H0M1U1-F1
#
_cell.length_a   1.000
_cell.length_b   1.000
_cell.length_c   1.000
_cell.angle_alpha   90.00
_cell.angle_beta   90.00
_cell.angle_gamma   90.00
#
_symmetry.space_group_name_H-M   'P 1'
#
loop_
_entity.id
_entity.type
_entity.pdbx_description
1 polymer ?
#
loop_
_entity_poly.entity_id
_entity_poly.type
_entity_poly.pdbx_seq_one_letter_code
_entity_poly.pdbx_strand_id
1 'polypeptide(L)'
;MEDNSVTYWQAVLKVGFDIEEAPKEKIPPKAANKERLAQPSAAKEQKVSGKYRCKVCGYIYDPEKGDPDNGVAPGTAFEDLPDDWKCPECGVNKEQFEAIK
;
A
#
# COMPACT_ATOMS: atom_id res chain seq x y z
N MET A 1 28.23 38.67 -30.34
CA MET A 1 26.82 38.54 -29.93
C MET A 1 26.88 37.68 -28.69
N GLU A 2 27.24 38.30 -27.57
CA GLU A 2 27.41 37.73 -26.25
C GLU A 2 26.93 38.82 -25.26
N ASP A 3 26.55 38.45 -24.03
CA ASP A 3 25.89 39.25 -22.98
C ASP A 3 24.34 39.24 -22.93
N ASN A 4 23.76 38.06 -22.68
CA ASN A 4 22.39 37.95 -22.12
C ASN A 4 22.33 37.15 -20.80
N SER A 5 23.48 36.81 -20.20
CA SER A 5 23.55 36.12 -18.90
C SER A 5 23.86 37.07 -17.75
N VAL A 6 24.59 38.17 -18.01
CA VAL A 6 25.00 39.13 -16.97
C VAL A 6 23.82 40.01 -16.49
N THR A 7 22.89 40.34 -17.38
CA THR A 7 21.72 41.17 -17.07
C THR A 7 20.70 40.46 -16.17
N TYR A 8 20.60 39.13 -16.25
CA TYR A 8 19.67 38.36 -15.43
C TYR A 8 20.12 38.31 -13.97
N TRP A 9 21.42 38.25 -13.69
CA TRP A 9 21.94 38.27 -12.32
C TRP A 9 21.99 39.68 -11.71
N GLN A 10 22.23 40.74 -12.50
CA GLN A 10 22.11 42.12 -12.01
C GLN A 10 20.68 42.51 -11.61
N ALA A 11 19.66 41.89 -12.22
CA ALA A 11 18.27 42.12 -11.86
C ALA A 11 17.91 41.51 -10.49
N VAL A 12 18.42 40.31 -10.18
CA VAL A 12 18.16 39.61 -8.92
C VAL A 12 18.75 40.36 -7.71
N LEU A 13 19.90 41.01 -7.87
CA LEU A 13 20.53 41.80 -6.80
C LEU A 13 19.78 43.10 -6.44
N LYS A 14 18.88 43.59 -7.30
CA LYS A 14 18.18 44.88 -7.09
C LYS A 14 16.76 44.73 -6.53
N VAL A 15 16.17 43.53 -6.63
CA VAL A 15 14.90 43.21 -5.97
C VAL A 15 15.22 42.49 -4.67
N GLY A 16 15.35 43.26 -3.58
CA GLY A 16 15.65 42.77 -2.24
C GLY A 16 14.75 41.58 -1.86
N PHE A 17 15.33 40.39 -1.89
CA PHE A 17 14.76 39.20 -1.27
C PHE A 17 15.43 39.12 0.11
N ASP A 18 14.84 39.85 1.06
CA ASP A 18 15.20 39.85 2.47
C ASP A 18 15.09 38.42 3.05
N ILE A 19 16.24 37.78 3.25
CA ILE A 19 16.38 36.49 3.95
C ILE A 19 16.92 36.78 5.36
N GLU A 20 16.24 37.56 6.19
CA GLU A 20 16.56 37.61 7.62
C GLU A 20 15.27 37.70 8.46
N GLU A 21 15.26 36.90 9.54
CA GLU A 21 14.21 36.71 10.55
C GLU A 21 13.10 35.67 10.31
N ALA A 22 13.49 34.38 10.34
CA ALA A 22 12.56 33.30 10.67
C ALA A 22 12.41 33.17 12.21
N PRO A 23 11.19 33.30 12.78
CA PRO A 23 10.95 33.12 14.21
C PRO A 23 10.96 31.65 14.64
N LYS A 24 11.97 31.33 15.44
CA LYS A 24 12.06 30.27 16.47
C LYS A 24 10.78 30.09 17.31
N GLU A 25 9.81 29.28 16.86
CA GLU A 25 8.96 28.49 17.78
C GLU A 25 8.16 27.38 17.07
N LYS A 26 8.19 26.18 17.68
CA LYS A 26 7.28 25.02 17.49
C LYS A 26 7.55 24.09 16.29
N ILE A 27 8.63 23.32 16.37
CA ILE A 27 8.61 21.95 15.83
C ILE A 27 7.94 21.07 16.91
N PRO A 28 6.72 20.53 16.69
CA PRO A 28 6.16 19.55 17.61
C PRO A 28 7.01 18.27 17.61
N PRO A 29 7.22 17.62 18.77
CA PRO A 29 8.03 16.42 18.86
C PRO A 29 7.44 15.31 17.99
N LYS A 30 8.33 14.52 17.38
CA LYS A 30 8.00 13.27 16.68
C LYS A 30 7.10 12.40 17.56
N ALA A 31 5.80 12.54 17.38
CA ALA A 31 4.85 11.55 17.82
C ALA A 31 5.06 10.35 16.90
N ALA A 32 5.62 9.27 17.46
CA ALA A 32 5.41 7.94 16.95
C ALA A 32 3.89 7.74 16.86
N ASN A 33 3.34 7.91 15.67
CA ASN A 33 1.97 7.55 15.36
C ASN A 33 1.88 6.03 15.52
N LYS A 34 1.29 5.66 16.65
CA LYS A 34 0.80 4.35 17.05
C LYS A 34 -0.67 4.29 16.66
N GLU A 35 -0.99 4.36 15.37
CA GLU A 35 -2.35 4.16 14.85
C GLU A 35 -2.34 3.07 13.79
N ARG A 36 -2.43 1.85 14.33
CA ARG A 36 -2.78 0.63 13.64
C ARG A 36 -4.24 0.74 13.19
N LEU A 37 -4.49 1.23 11.97
CA LEU A 37 -5.66 0.83 11.20
C LEU A 37 -5.27 -0.45 10.45
N ALA A 38 -5.49 -1.68 10.94
CA ALA A 38 -6.81 -2.24 11.29
C ALA A 38 -7.89 -1.66 10.38
N GLN A 39 -7.83 -2.03 9.10
CA GLN A 39 -8.99 -1.98 8.23
C GLN A 39 -9.86 -3.17 8.62
N PRO A 40 -11.03 -2.98 9.27
CA PRO A 40 -11.97 -4.06 9.50
C PRO A 40 -12.89 -4.19 8.29
N SER A 41 -13.09 -5.44 7.91
CA SER A 41 -14.14 -6.04 7.09
C SER A 41 -15.38 -5.17 6.83
N ALA A 42 -15.75 -4.98 5.55
CA ALA A 42 -17.16 -4.95 5.10
C ALA A 42 -17.28 -4.76 3.57
N ALA A 43 -17.26 -5.87 2.82
CA ALA A 43 -18.05 -6.09 1.61
C ALA A 43 -17.97 -7.59 1.29
N LYS A 44 -18.63 -8.45 2.06
CA LYS A 44 -19.96 -8.99 1.74
C LYS A 44 -20.11 -9.46 0.28
N GLU A 45 -20.16 -10.78 0.16
CA GLU A 45 -20.87 -11.59 -0.84
C GLU A 45 -20.26 -11.69 -2.24
N GLN A 46 -19.30 -12.62 -2.38
CA GLN A 46 -18.96 -13.19 -3.68
C GLN A 46 -18.90 -14.71 -3.55
N LYS A 47 -20.07 -15.34 -3.64
CA LYS A 47 -20.25 -16.77 -3.89
C LYS A 47 -19.65 -17.13 -5.24
N VAL A 48 -18.33 -17.24 -5.29
CA VAL A 48 -17.56 -17.54 -6.49
C VAL A 48 -16.91 -18.89 -6.26
N SER A 49 -17.53 -19.91 -6.86
CA SER A 49 -17.02 -21.27 -6.99
C SER A 49 -15.83 -21.36 -7.98
N GLY A 50 -15.04 -20.29 -8.07
CA GLY A 50 -13.92 -20.12 -8.99
C GLY A 50 -12.59 -20.07 -8.25
N LYS A 51 -11.48 -20.17 -9.00
CA LYS A 51 -10.13 -20.08 -8.44
C LYS A 51 -9.84 -18.63 -8.04
N TYR A 52 -8.96 -18.41 -7.07
CA TYR A 52 -8.63 -17.05 -6.61
C TYR A 52 -7.18 -16.73 -6.94
N ARG A 53 -6.91 -15.55 -7.48
CA ARG A 53 -5.55 -15.08 -7.77
C ARG A 53 -5.08 -14.07 -6.75
N CYS A 54 -3.89 -14.24 -6.21
CA CYS A 54 -3.21 -13.20 -5.46
C CYS A 54 -2.83 -12.06 -6.42
N LYS A 55 -3.23 -10.83 -6.10
CA LYS A 55 -2.92 -9.62 -6.88
C LYS A 55 -1.47 -9.17 -6.75
N VAL A 56 -0.77 -9.67 -5.72
CA VAL A 56 0.59 -9.25 -5.37
C VAL A 56 1.65 -10.14 -6.04
N CYS A 57 1.53 -11.46 -5.90
CA CYS A 57 2.47 -12.42 -6.49
C CYS A 57 1.92 -13.20 -7.68
N GLY A 58 0.61 -13.20 -7.89
CA GLY A 58 -0.03 -13.99 -8.95
C GLY A 58 -0.36 -15.45 -8.59
N TYR A 59 -0.13 -15.89 -7.36
CA TYR A 59 -0.49 -17.22 -6.87
C TYR A 59 -1.99 -17.53 -7.11
N ILE A 60 -2.31 -18.76 -7.50
CA ILE A 60 -3.69 -19.18 -7.77
C ILE A 60 -4.12 -20.20 -6.71
N TYR A 61 -5.03 -19.81 -5.82
CA TYR A 61 -5.71 -20.69 -4.89
C TYR A 61 -6.78 -21.50 -5.63
N ASP A 62 -6.66 -22.82 -5.52
CA ASP A 62 -7.60 -23.77 -6.08
C ASP A 62 -8.34 -24.46 -4.92
N PRO A 63 -9.68 -24.32 -4.82
CA PRO A 63 -10.42 -24.87 -3.69
C PRO A 63 -10.41 -26.39 -3.66
N GLU A 64 -10.26 -27.08 -4.80
CA GLU A 64 -10.19 -28.54 -4.83
C GLU A 64 -8.86 -29.05 -4.26
N LYS A 65 -7.77 -28.31 -4.50
CA LYS A 65 -6.46 -28.61 -3.88
C LYS A 65 -6.35 -28.11 -2.45
N GLY A 66 -7.02 -27.01 -2.10
CA GLY A 66 -6.84 -26.34 -0.82
C GLY A 66 -5.38 -25.90 -0.62
N ASP A 67 -4.95 -25.87 0.64
CA ASP A 67 -3.55 -25.59 1.00
C ASP A 67 -3.15 -26.36 2.28
N PRO A 68 -2.81 -27.66 2.16
CA PRO A 68 -2.54 -28.52 3.32
C PRO A 68 -1.28 -28.11 4.10
N ASP A 69 -0.36 -27.38 3.46
CA ASP A 69 0.86 -26.87 4.08
C ASP A 69 0.54 -25.78 5.14
N ASN A 70 -0.49 -24.97 4.89
CA ASN A 70 -0.99 -23.95 5.82
C ASN A 70 -2.23 -24.41 6.62
N GLY A 71 -2.51 -25.71 6.63
CA GLY A 71 -3.62 -26.29 7.42
C GLY A 71 -5.01 -26.13 6.79
N VAL A 72 -5.09 -25.83 5.49
CA VAL A 72 -6.33 -25.76 4.72
C VAL A 72 -6.57 -27.09 4.02
N ALA A 73 -7.69 -27.75 4.31
CA ALA A 73 -8.02 -29.01 3.68
C ALA A 73 -8.32 -28.84 2.17
N PRO A 74 -8.01 -29.86 1.35
CA PRO A 74 -8.51 -29.91 -0.03
C PRO A 74 -10.04 -29.93 -0.03
N GLY A 75 -10.65 -29.17 -0.94
CA GLY A 75 -12.10 -28.95 -0.99
C GLY A 75 -12.58 -27.74 -0.18
N THR A 76 -11.69 -27.03 0.51
CA THR A 76 -12.04 -25.80 1.24
C THR A 76 -12.23 -24.65 0.25
N ALA A 77 -13.40 -24.04 0.25
CA ALA A 77 -13.65 -22.83 -0.52
C ALA A 77 -12.83 -21.66 0.04
N PHE A 78 -12.44 -20.71 -0.82
CA PHE A 78 -11.71 -19.52 -0.36
C PHE A 78 -12.49 -18.69 0.67
N GLU A 79 -13.83 -18.72 0.59
CA GLU A 79 -14.73 -18.07 1.56
C GLU A 79 -14.71 -18.73 2.94
N ASP A 80 -14.36 -20.02 3.01
CA ASP A 80 -14.26 -20.80 4.25
C ASP A 80 -12.88 -20.65 4.92
N LEU A 81 -11.93 -20.00 4.24
CA LEU A 81 -10.61 -19.75 4.80
C LEU A 81 -10.67 -18.77 5.99
N PRO A 82 -9.93 -19.05 7.08
CA PRO A 82 -9.86 -18.14 8.21
C PRO A 82 -9.30 -16.77 7.79
N ASP A 83 -9.69 -15.70 8.47
CA ASP A 83 -9.19 -14.34 8.18
C ASP A 83 -7.68 -14.17 8.41
N ASP A 84 -7.08 -15.04 9.23
CA ASP A 84 -5.63 -15.05 9.44
C ASP A 84 -4.85 -15.80 8.34
N TRP A 85 -5.56 -16.48 7.42
CA TRP A 85 -4.93 -17.17 6.31
C TRP A 85 -4.26 -16.16 5.36
N LYS A 86 -3.02 -16.47 5.01
CA LYS A 86 -2.15 -15.64 4.17
C LYS A 86 -1.68 -16.44 2.98
N CYS A 87 -1.37 -15.74 1.90
CA CYS A 87 -0.80 -16.35 0.71
C CYS A 87 0.51 -17.09 1.07
N PRO A 88 0.65 -18.39 0.72
CA PRO A 88 1.88 -19.14 1.01
C PRO A 88 3.11 -18.57 0.29
N GLU A 89 2.92 -17.94 -0.87
CA GLU A 89 4.01 -17.41 -1.69
C GLU A 89 4.54 -16.06 -1.19
N CYS A 90 3.66 -15.18 -0.67
CA CYS A 90 4.04 -13.79 -0.37
C CYS A 90 3.57 -13.25 0.99
N GLY A 91 2.78 -14.01 1.74
CA GLY A 91 2.35 -13.65 3.10
C GLY A 91 1.28 -12.56 3.19
N VAL A 92 0.66 -12.15 2.07
CA VAL A 92 -0.43 -11.17 2.09
C VAL A 92 -1.76 -11.81 2.48
N ASN A 93 -2.66 -11.03 3.07
CA ASN A 93 -3.98 -11.52 3.48
C ASN A 93 -4.87 -11.89 2.27
N LYS A 94 -5.91 -12.67 2.55
CA LYS A 94 -6.96 -13.05 1.57
C LYS A 94 -7.66 -11.87 0.89
N GLU A 95 -7.61 -10.68 1.49
CA GLU A 95 -8.13 -9.42 0.91
C GLU A 95 -7.39 -9.00 -0.37
N GLN A 96 -6.14 -9.44 -0.54
CA GLN A 96 -5.34 -9.17 -1.74
C GLN A 96 -5.55 -10.22 -2.83
N PHE A 97 -6.59 -11.05 -2.73
CA PHE A 97 -6.96 -12.00 -3.75
C PHE A 97 -8.16 -11.51 -4.56
N GLU A 98 -8.14 -11.77 -5.85
CA GLU A 98 -9.25 -11.55 -6.78
C GLU A 98 -9.80 -12.89 -7.27
N ALA A 99 -11.13 -13.01 -7.35
CA ALA A 99 -11.74 -14.20 -7.90
C ALA A 99 -11.53 -14.21 -9.43
N ILE A 100 -10.99 -15.31 -9.94
CA ILE A 100 -10.87 -15.57 -11.37
C ILE A 100 -12.08 -16.39 -11.79
N LYS A 101 -12.79 -15.92 -12.82
CA LYS A 101 -13.93 -16.61 -13.40
C LYS A 101 -13.61 -17.09 -14.80
#